data_AF-A0AAI9R8W9-F1
#
_entry.id   AF-A0AAI9R8W9-F1
#
_cell.length_a   1.000
_cell.length_b   1.000
_cell.length_c   1.000
_cell.angle_alpha   90.00
_cell.angle_beta   90.00
_cell.angle_gamma   90.00
#
_symmetry.space_group_name_H-M   'P 1'
#
loop_
_entity.id
_entity.type
_entity.pdbx_description
1 polymer ?
#
loop_
_entity_poly.entity_id
_entity_poly.type
_entity_poly.pdbx_seq_one_letter_code
_entity_poly.pdbx_strand_id
1 'polypeptide(L)'
;ALGADGCVLGTTDLVGMGCTRCSNCEGGPSGRGCPWGLTTTDIELQEWVQQDWGAKRLDNLYTAMQWRLRDILRKLGLSNVRELRGRTDLLKYIGKEAGE
;
A
#
# COMPACT_ATOMS: atom_id res chain seq x y z
N ALA A 1 -13.77 -2.39 -9.40
CA ALA A 1 -15.09 -1.77 -9.59
C ALA A 1 -15.05 -0.69 -10.67
N LEU A 2 -14.28 0.40 -10.51
CA LEU A 2 -14.29 1.53 -11.45
C LEU A 2 -13.71 1.26 -12.86
N GLY A 3 -13.00 0.15 -13.08
CA GLY A 3 -12.55 -0.26 -14.42
C GLY A 3 -11.07 -0.56 -14.59
N ALA A 4 -10.22 -0.24 -13.61
CA ALA A 4 -8.79 -0.54 -13.65
C ALA A 4 -8.50 -2.05 -13.68
N ASP A 5 -7.47 -2.44 -14.43
CA ASP A 5 -6.95 -3.82 -14.50
C ASP A 5 -5.89 -4.12 -13.42
N GLY A 6 -5.35 -3.09 -12.78
CA GLY A 6 -4.37 -3.19 -11.71
C GLY A 6 -4.17 -1.85 -10.99
N CYS A 7 -3.47 -1.89 -9.86
CA CYS A 7 -3.05 -0.70 -9.13
C CYS A 7 -1.58 -0.83 -8.73
N VAL A 8 -0.88 0.31 -8.75
CA VAL A 8 0.50 0.40 -8.28
C VAL A 8 0.49 0.90 -6.84
N LEU A 9 1.20 0.20 -5.98
CA LEU A 9 1.34 0.55 -4.57
C LEU A 9 2.73 1.14 -4.36
N GLY A 10 2.80 2.41 -3.94
CA GLY A 10 4.08 3.09 -3.65
C GLY A 10 4.26 3.31 -2.16
N THR A 11 3.48 4.25 -1.61
CA THR A 11 3.50 4.57 -0.17
C THR A 11 3.22 3.34 0.70
N THR A 12 2.25 2.51 0.30
CA THR A 12 1.87 1.30 1.02
C THR A 12 3.04 0.34 1.19
N ASP A 13 3.86 0.18 0.16
CA ASP A 13 5.03 -0.69 0.16
C ASP A 13 6.13 -0.11 1.07
N LEU A 14 6.37 1.20 0.99
CA LEU A 14 7.28 1.89 1.90
C LEU A 14 6.85 1.73 3.36
N VAL A 15 5.55 1.86 3.67
CA VAL A 15 5.02 1.63 5.02
C VAL A 15 5.17 0.17 5.42
N GLY A 16 4.92 -0.77 4.50
CA GLY A 16 5.19 -2.20 4.70
C GLY A 16 6.63 -2.48 5.10
N MET A 17 7.58 -1.80 4.47
CA MET A 17 9.01 -1.89 4.76
C MET A 17 9.46 -1.09 6.00
N GLY A 18 8.60 -0.28 6.62
CA GLY A 18 8.90 0.43 7.87
C GLY A 18 8.84 1.96 7.80
N CYS A 19 8.31 2.56 6.74
CA CYS A 19 8.12 4.01 6.66
C CYS A 19 7.18 4.49 7.77
N THR A 20 7.69 5.38 8.62
CA THR A 20 6.97 6.01 9.74
C THR A 20 6.20 7.26 9.35
N ARG A 21 6.21 7.63 8.05
CA ARG A 21 5.59 8.87 7.54
C ARG A 21 6.15 10.15 8.19
N CYS A 22 7.45 10.16 8.49
CA CYS A 22 8.14 11.31 9.08
C CYS A 22 8.32 12.53 8.16
N SER A 23 7.99 12.40 6.87
CA SER A 23 8.12 13.47 5.86
C SER A 23 9.53 14.07 5.74
N ASN A 24 10.57 13.28 6.03
CA ASN A 24 11.97 13.68 5.90
C ASN A 24 12.66 12.97 4.71
N CYS A 25 11.92 12.70 3.64
CA CYS A 25 12.40 11.88 2.52
C CYS A 25 13.58 12.56 1.82
N GLU A 26 13.54 13.88 1.69
CA GLU A 26 14.57 14.77 1.14
C GLU A 26 15.71 15.11 2.13
N GLY A 27 15.66 14.59 3.37
CA GLY A 27 16.74 14.73 4.36
C GLY A 27 16.60 15.89 5.34
N GLY A 28 15.70 16.83 5.08
CA GLY A 28 15.46 17.98 5.95
C GLY A 28 16.75 18.72 6.29
N PRO A 29 16.88 19.28 7.52
CA PRO A 29 18.08 20.02 7.91
C PRO A 29 19.38 19.21 7.89
N SER A 30 19.29 17.88 8.05
CA SER A 30 20.47 17.02 8.07
C SER A 30 21.05 16.77 6.67
N GLY A 31 20.25 16.89 5.62
CA GLY A 31 20.63 16.52 4.25
C GLY A 31 20.88 15.02 4.02
N ARG A 32 20.74 14.17 5.04
CA ARG A 32 21.09 12.74 4.98
C ARG A 32 20.00 11.84 4.38
N GLY A 33 18.82 12.37 4.07
CA GLY A 33 17.66 11.59 3.63
C GLY A 33 16.81 11.02 4.78
N CYS A 34 16.03 9.98 4.50
CA CYS A 34 15.15 9.37 5.47
C CYS A 34 15.93 8.73 6.63
N PRO A 35 15.63 9.06 7.90
CA PRO A 35 16.33 8.51 9.06
C PRO A 35 16.06 7.01 9.28
N TRP A 36 15.12 6.43 8.53
CA TRP A 36 14.78 5.00 8.57
C TRP A 36 15.38 4.23 7.40
N GLY A 37 16.34 4.79 6.65
CA GLY A 37 17.10 4.06 5.63
C GLY A 37 16.39 3.82 4.29
N LEU A 38 15.15 4.29 4.11
CA LEU A 38 14.35 3.98 2.91
C LEU A 38 14.65 4.88 1.69
N THR A 39 14.88 6.17 1.92
CA THR A 39 15.15 7.15 0.85
C THR A 39 16.39 7.97 1.22
N THR A 40 17.54 7.34 1.10
CA THR A 40 18.84 7.93 1.46
C THR A 40 19.96 7.33 0.60
N THR A 41 20.98 8.15 0.35
CA THR A 41 22.25 7.73 -0.25
C THR A 41 23.39 7.69 0.79
N ASP A 42 23.07 7.92 2.07
CA ASP A 42 24.01 7.82 3.17
C ASP A 42 24.25 6.34 3.51
N ILE A 43 25.50 5.91 3.43
CA ILE A 43 25.88 4.50 3.60
C ILE A 43 25.48 3.97 4.98
N GLU A 44 25.58 4.77 6.04
CA GLU A 44 25.22 4.29 7.39
C GLU A 44 23.72 4.06 7.53
N LEU A 45 22.90 4.93 6.93
CA LEU A 45 21.44 4.82 6.99
C LEU A 45 20.90 3.71 6.09
N GLN A 46 21.56 3.42 4.96
CA GLN A 46 21.15 2.34 4.06
C GLN A 46 21.18 0.96 4.74
N GLU A 47 22.15 0.73 5.64
CA GLU A 47 22.29 -0.52 6.38
C GLU A 47 21.13 -0.81 7.35
N TRP A 48 20.27 0.18 7.64
CA TRP A 48 19.16 0.02 8.58
C TRP A 48 18.00 -0.81 8.02
N VAL A 49 17.92 -0.96 6.69
CA VAL A 49 16.88 -1.76 6.03
C VAL A 49 17.53 -2.91 5.29
N GLN A 50 17.56 -4.08 5.93
CA GLN A 50 18.02 -5.30 5.28
C GLN A 50 17.05 -5.72 4.17
N GLN A 51 17.58 -6.02 2.99
CA GLN A 51 16.78 -6.25 1.78
C GLN A 51 15.90 -7.50 1.88
N ASP A 52 16.42 -8.58 2.47
CA ASP A 52 15.71 -9.83 2.72
C ASP A 52 14.56 -9.64 3.72
N TRP A 53 14.80 -8.86 4.78
CA TRP A 53 13.77 -8.48 5.74
C TRP A 53 12.67 -7.63 5.09
N GLY A 54 13.05 -6.62 4.31
CA GLY A 54 12.10 -5.80 3.55
C GLY A 54 11.26 -6.62 2.58
N ALA A 55 11.88 -7.51 1.80
CA ALA A 55 11.20 -8.41 0.88
C ALA A 55 10.20 -9.32 1.60
N LYS A 56 10.58 -9.89 2.75
CA LYS A 56 9.67 -10.76 3.52
C LYS A 56 8.44 -10.01 4.04
N ARG A 57 8.61 -8.75 4.43
CA ARG A 57 7.49 -7.91 4.88
C ARG A 57 6.55 -7.54 3.73
N LEU A 58 7.10 -7.24 2.56
CA LEU A 58 6.28 -7.00 1.36
C LEU A 58 5.50 -8.26 0.98
N ASP A 59 6.13 -9.44 0.99
CA ASP A 59 5.44 -10.73 0.75
C ASP A 59 4.25 -10.93 1.71
N ASN A 60 4.46 -10.69 3.01
CA ASN A 60 3.40 -10.78 4.01
C ASN A 60 2.27 -9.74 3.76
N LEU A 61 2.62 -8.51 3.40
CA LEU A 61 1.68 -7.43 3.09
C LEU A 61 0.81 -7.79 1.88
N TYR A 62 1.43 -8.17 0.76
CA TYR A 62 0.73 -8.55 -0.46
C TYR A 62 -0.13 -9.79 -0.25
N THR A 63 0.35 -10.77 0.52
CA THR A 63 -0.44 -11.93 0.93
C THR A 63 -1.69 -11.49 1.69
N ALA A 64 -1.55 -10.66 2.73
CA ALA A 64 -2.68 -10.16 3.51
C ALA A 64 -3.70 -9.37 2.64
N MET A 65 -3.21 -8.52 1.73
CA MET A 65 -4.05 -7.81 0.78
C MET A 65 -4.80 -8.75 -0.16
N GLN A 66 -4.15 -9.80 -0.65
CA GLN A 66 -4.77 -10.82 -1.49
C GLN A 66 -5.90 -11.54 -0.74
N TRP A 67 -5.67 -11.94 0.51
CA TRP A 67 -6.71 -12.53 1.37
C TRP A 67 -7.90 -11.57 1.54
N ARG A 68 -7.63 -10.29 1.79
CA ARG A 68 -8.68 -9.30 1.96
C ARG A 68 -9.48 -9.06 0.69
N LEU A 69 -8.82 -8.98 -0.46
CA LEU A 69 -9.48 -8.83 -1.75
C LEU A 69 -10.36 -10.04 -2.06
N ARG A 70 -9.86 -11.27 -1.79
CA ARG A 70 -10.64 -12.51 -1.94
C ARG A 70 -11.88 -12.53 -1.05
N ASP A 71 -11.79 -12.09 0.22
CA ASP A 71 -12.96 -12.01 1.10
C ASP A 71 -13.99 -10.99 0.60
N ILE A 72 -13.55 -9.84 0.08
CA ILE A 72 -14.44 -8.84 -0.52
C ILE A 72 -15.15 -9.42 -1.75
N LEU A 73 -14.41 -10.06 -2.67
CA LEU A 73 -14.99 -10.70 -3.86
C LEU A 73 -16.02 -11.78 -3.47
N ARG A 74 -15.69 -12.64 -2.50
CA ARG A 74 -16.60 -13.67 -1.98
C ARG A 74 -17.89 -13.06 -1.42
N LYS A 75 -17.81 -11.97 -0.67
CA LYS A 75 -18.99 -11.27 -0.11
C LYS A 75 -19.88 -10.64 -1.19
N LEU A 76 -19.30 -10.30 -2.33
CA LEU A 76 -20.02 -9.80 -3.51
C LEU A 76 -20.52 -10.93 -4.42
N GLY A 77 -20.26 -12.20 -4.07
CA GLY A 77 -20.61 -13.35 -4.91
C GLY A 77 -19.77 -13.48 -6.19
N LEU A 78 -18.59 -12.86 -6.22
CA LEU A 78 -17.69 -12.86 -7.38
C LEU A 78 -16.57 -13.87 -7.20
N SER A 79 -16.23 -14.58 -8.27
CA SER A 79 -15.21 -15.63 -8.25
C SER A 79 -13.81 -15.10 -8.60
N ASN A 80 -13.75 -14.00 -9.35
CA ASN A 80 -12.50 -13.42 -9.83
C ASN A 80 -12.55 -11.88 -9.89
N VAL A 81 -11.38 -11.24 -9.84
CA VAL A 81 -11.28 -9.77 -9.84
C VAL A 81 -11.71 -9.12 -11.18
N ARG A 82 -11.64 -9.85 -12.29
CA ARG A 82 -12.10 -9.37 -13.61
C ARG A 82 -13.62 -9.21 -13.65
N GLU A 83 -14.37 -10.03 -12.91
CA GLU A 83 -15.82 -9.85 -12.74
C GLU A 83 -16.16 -8.56 -11.99
N LEU A 84 -15.27 -8.07 -11.13
CA LEU A 84 -15.43 -6.80 -10.40
C LEU A 84 -15.07 -5.58 -11.28
N ARG A 85 -14.32 -5.77 -12.37
CA ARG A 85 -13.88 -4.67 -13.24
C ARG A 85 -15.06 -4.06 -14.00
N GLY A 86 -15.29 -2.76 -13.84
CA GLY A 86 -16.41 -2.04 -14.45
C GLY A 86 -17.75 -2.17 -13.73
N ARG A 87 -17.86 -2.98 -12.67
CA ARG A 87 -19.09 -3.15 -11.87
C ARG A 87 -19.34 -1.96 -10.94
N THR A 88 -19.70 -0.83 -11.50
CA THR A 88 -20.10 0.37 -10.75
C THR A 88 -21.47 0.22 -10.09
N ASP A 89 -22.29 -0.73 -10.55
CA ASP A 89 -23.56 -1.14 -9.91
C ASP A 89 -23.37 -1.68 -8.49
N LEU A 90 -22.18 -2.19 -8.17
CA LEU A 90 -21.81 -2.65 -6.82
C LEU A 90 -21.34 -1.51 -5.90
N LEU A 91 -21.31 -0.27 -6.40
CA LEU A 91 -20.90 0.91 -5.64
C LEU A 91 -22.11 1.79 -5.35
N LYS A 92 -22.18 2.30 -4.13
CA LYS A 92 -23.16 3.32 -3.73
C LYS A 92 -22.42 4.51 -3.14
N TYR A 93 -22.71 5.71 -3.63
CA TYR A 93 -22.26 6.94 -2.99
C TYR A 93 -23.08 7.16 -1.73
N ILE A 94 -22.40 7.36 -0.59
CA ILE A 94 -23.02 7.75 0.68
C ILE A 94 -22.48 9.13 0.99
N GLY A 95 -23.29 10.16 0.74
CA GLY A 95 -22.96 11.55 1.04
C GLY A 95 -23.08 11.84 2.54
N LYS A 96 -22.45 12.94 2.99
CA LYS A 96 -22.45 13.35 4.40
C LYS A 96 -23.85 13.58 4.99
N GLU A 97 -24.82 14.00 4.18
CA GLU A 97 -26.19 14.34 4.62
C GLU A 97 -27.11 13.11 4.79
N ALA A 98 -26.74 11.94 4.26
CA ALA A 98 -27.61 10.76 4.25
C ALA A 98 -27.59 9.96 5.58
N GLY A 99 -27.08 10.56 6.66
CA GLY A 99 -26.86 9.92 7.96
C GLY A 99 -27.13 10.82 9.18
N GLU A 100 -27.78 11.98 8.99
CA GLU A 100 -28.50 12.70 10.04
C GLU A 100 -30.01 12.45 9.93
#